data_AF-A0A835GVL8-F1
#
_entry.id   AF-A0A835GVL8-F1
#
_cell.length_a   1.000
_cell.length_b   1.000
_cell.length_c   1.000
_cell.angle_alpha   90.00
_cell.angle_beta   90.00
_cell.angle_gamma   90.00
#
_symmetry.space_group_name_H-M   'P 1'
#
loop_
_entity.id
_entity.type
_entity.pdbx_description
1 polymer ?
#
loop_
_entity_poly.entity_id
_entity_poly.type
_entity_poly.pdbx_seq_one_letter_code
_entity_poly.pdbx_strand_id
1 'polypeptide(L)'
;MENDYGDDGDLFGYDPVEDRIDDSPKPIYKLSDAPKLFKKFIKDFNKKYKDDKDYQKHYNNFVENLKEINRINSDKEYSSTSDINIFTDFSLEERQSTQSQRIQFKNSSKIFPPVTKLN
;
A
#
# COMPACT_ATOMS: atom_id res chain seq x y z
N MET A 1 40.53 1.88 -30.56
CA MET A 1 39.87 0.91 -29.67
C MET A 1 38.41 1.26 -29.71
N GLU A 2 37.72 0.59 -30.62
CA GLU A 2 36.28 0.72 -30.85
C GLU A 2 35.63 -0.15 -29.77
N ASN A 3 34.76 0.44 -28.96
CA ASN A 3 34.05 -0.31 -27.93
C ASN A 3 32.99 -1.15 -28.66
N ASP A 4 33.38 -2.37 -29.01
CA ASP A 4 32.53 -3.48 -29.43
C ASP A 4 31.68 -3.90 -28.22
N TYR A 5 30.65 -3.11 -27.93
CA TYR A 5 29.58 -3.51 -27.02
C TYR A 5 28.80 -4.60 -27.74
N GLY A 6 29.17 -5.84 -27.40
CA GLY A 6 28.49 -7.03 -27.82
C GLY A 6 26.97 -6.89 -27.72
N ASP A 7 26.35 -7.38 -28.76
CA ASP A 7 24.93 -7.64 -28.93
C ASP A 7 24.50 -8.84 -28.05
N ASP A 8 24.79 -8.77 -26.74
CA ASP A 8 24.44 -9.81 -25.75
C ASP A 8 23.24 -9.41 -24.86
N GLY A 9 22.52 -8.34 -25.24
CA GLY A 9 21.31 -7.86 -24.58
C GLY A 9 20.10 -8.80 -24.68
N ASP A 10 20.12 -9.79 -25.57
CA ASP A 10 18.98 -10.70 -25.84
C ASP A 10 18.96 -11.97 -24.98
N LEU A 11 19.93 -12.20 -24.10
CA LEU A 11 20.03 -13.44 -23.32
C LEU A 11 19.20 -13.45 -22.01
N PHE A 12 18.72 -12.28 -21.59
CA PHE A 12 17.65 -12.17 -20.61
C PHE A 12 16.41 -11.69 -21.35
N GLY A 13 15.50 -12.61 -21.72
CA GLY A 13 14.24 -12.29 -22.36
C GLY A 13 13.45 -11.24 -21.58
N TYR A 14 13.68 -9.97 -21.90
CA TYR A 14 12.85 -8.87 -21.46
C TYR A 14 11.55 -9.00 -22.24
N ASP A 15 10.56 -9.66 -21.65
CA ASP A 15 9.18 -9.54 -22.10
C ASP A 15 8.89 -8.04 -22.24
N PRO A 16 8.50 -7.58 -23.45
CA PRO A 16 8.17 -6.19 -23.70
C PRO A 16 7.25 -5.68 -22.59
N VAL A 17 7.56 -4.51 -22.06
CA VAL A 17 6.82 -3.89 -20.94
C VAL A 17 5.36 -3.58 -21.30
N GLU A 18 4.92 -3.89 -22.52
CA GLU A 18 3.60 -3.61 -23.08
C GLU A 18 2.47 -4.31 -22.31
N ASP A 19 2.70 -5.49 -21.71
CA ASP A 19 1.68 -6.24 -20.96
C ASP A 19 1.55 -5.83 -19.48
N ARG A 20 2.30 -4.81 -19.00
CA ARG A 20 2.24 -4.38 -17.58
C ARG A 20 1.31 -3.21 -17.31
N ILE A 21 0.57 -2.73 -18.30
CA ILE A 21 -0.48 -1.72 -18.07
C ILE A 21 -1.70 -2.47 -17.55
N ASP A 22 -1.92 -2.41 -16.24
CA ASP A 22 -3.15 -2.91 -15.61
C ASP A 22 -4.31 -1.98 -16.00
N ASP A 23 -5.00 -2.31 -17.10
CA ASP A 23 -6.19 -1.62 -17.59
C ASP A 23 -7.44 -1.86 -16.72
N SER A 24 -7.30 -2.52 -15.56
CA SER A 24 -8.42 -2.73 -14.65
C SER A 24 -9.00 -1.39 -14.17
N PRO A 25 -10.34 -1.23 -14.17
CA PRO A 25 -10.96 0.01 -13.75
C PRO A 25 -10.64 0.29 -12.28
N LYS A 26 -10.12 1.50 -12.01
CA LYS A 26 -9.79 1.91 -10.65
C LYS A 26 -11.05 1.94 -9.77
N PRO A 27 -11.00 1.40 -8.54
CA PRO A 27 -12.17 1.31 -7.68
C PRO A 27 -12.62 2.70 -7.22
N ILE A 28 -13.93 2.95 -7.26
CA ILE A 28 -14.56 4.15 -6.72
C ILE A 28 -15.66 3.74 -5.74
N TYR A 29 -15.58 4.20 -4.51
CA TYR A 29 -16.50 3.83 -3.44
C TYR A 29 -17.56 4.90 -3.20
N LYS A 30 -18.79 4.49 -2.94
CA LYS A 30 -19.84 5.41 -2.52
C LYS A 30 -19.68 5.72 -1.04
N LEU A 31 -19.65 7.00 -0.68
CA LEU A 31 -19.57 7.42 0.73
C LEU A 31 -20.81 6.97 1.54
N SER A 32 -21.97 6.79 0.89
CA SER A 32 -23.16 6.20 1.51
C SER A 32 -22.93 4.78 2.02
N ASP A 33 -22.01 4.05 1.39
CA ASP A 33 -21.68 2.66 1.73
C ASP A 33 -20.58 2.58 2.78
N ALA A 34 -20.01 3.72 3.22
CA ALA A 34 -18.92 3.76 4.18
C ALA A 34 -19.19 2.98 5.49
N PRO A 35 -20.40 3.00 6.10
CA PRO A 35 -20.69 2.17 7.26
C PRO A 35 -20.56 0.66 6.98
N LYS A 36 -20.98 0.23 5.80
CA LYS A 36 -20.90 -1.18 5.38
C LYS A 36 -19.47 -1.57 5.04
N LEU A 37 -18.76 -0.70 4.31
CA LEU A 37 -17.35 -0.88 3.96
C LEU A 37 -16.47 -0.93 5.20
N PHE A 38 -16.70 -0.07 6.18
CA PHE A 38 -15.95 -0.07 7.45
C PHE A 38 -16.19 -1.35 8.25
N LYS A 39 -17.43 -1.84 8.33
CA LYS A 39 -17.74 -3.14 8.95
C LYS A 39 -17.03 -4.30 8.27
N LYS A 40 -16.93 -4.28 6.93
CA LYS A 40 -16.16 -5.28 6.16
C LYS A 40 -14.66 -5.15 6.45
N PHE A 41 -14.12 -3.93 6.38
CA PHE A 41 -12.73 -3.61 6.69
C PHE A 41 -12.30 -4.12 8.07
N ILE A 42 -13.12 -3.91 9.11
CA ILE A 42 -12.84 -4.40 10.47
C ILE A 42 -12.69 -5.93 10.47
N LYS A 43 -13.56 -6.64 9.76
CA LYS A 43 -13.51 -8.11 9.68
C LYS A 43 -12.32 -8.59 8.86
N ASP A 44 -12.13 -8.04 7.67
CA ASP A 44 -11.10 -8.44 6.71
C ASP A 44 -9.69 -8.27 7.30
N PHE A 45 -9.46 -7.19 8.08
CA PHE A 45 -8.18 -6.90 8.71
C PHE A 45 -8.15 -7.21 10.21
N ASN A 46 -9.18 -7.89 10.73
CA ASN A 46 -9.32 -8.27 12.15
C ASN A 46 -9.01 -7.11 13.12
N LYS A 47 -9.53 -5.91 12.81
CA LYS A 47 -9.32 -4.71 13.61
C LYS A 47 -10.07 -4.80 14.93
N LYS A 48 -9.44 -4.31 15.99
CA LYS A 48 -10.03 -4.22 17.33
C LYS A 48 -9.75 -2.82 17.86
N TYR A 49 -10.82 -2.13 18.25
CA TYR A 49 -10.75 -0.80 18.83
C TYR A 49 -11.02 -0.88 20.32
N LYS A 50 -10.37 0.00 21.08
CA LYS A 50 -10.38 -0.07 22.55
C LYS A 50 -11.75 0.25 23.14
N ASP A 51 -12.41 1.26 22.59
CA ASP A 51 -13.66 1.81 23.07
C ASP A 51 -14.41 2.51 21.92
N ASP A 52 -15.63 3.00 22.20
CA ASP A 52 -16.46 3.65 21.19
C ASP A 52 -15.82 4.93 20.64
N LYS A 53 -15.04 5.67 21.45
CA LYS A 53 -14.38 6.90 20.99
C LYS A 53 -13.28 6.56 19.97
N ASP A 54 -12.52 5.50 20.23
CA ASP A 54 -11.52 4.96 19.32
C ASP A 54 -12.15 4.45 18.02
N TYR A 55 -13.26 3.71 18.12
CA TYR A 55 -14.05 3.27 16.98
C TYR A 55 -14.49 4.45 16.10
N GLN A 56 -15.06 5.50 16.70
CA GLN A 56 -15.52 6.67 15.96
C GLN A 56 -14.36 7.45 15.33
N LYS A 57 -13.22 7.57 16.01
CA LYS A 57 -12.01 8.18 15.46
C LYS A 57 -11.56 7.44 14.19
N HIS A 58 -11.44 6.11 14.26
CA HIS A 58 -11.03 5.29 13.14
C HIS A 58 -12.06 5.27 12.00
N TYR A 59 -13.36 5.29 12.31
CA TYR A 59 -14.40 5.42 11.31
C TYR A 59 -14.30 6.75 10.54
N ASN A 60 -14.11 7.86 11.25
CA ASN A 60 -13.96 9.17 10.62
C ASN A 60 -12.71 9.21 9.71
N ASN A 61 -11.58 8.70 10.19
CA ASN A 61 -10.36 8.58 9.37
C ASN A 61 -10.59 7.72 8.13
N PHE A 62 -11.31 6.59 8.29
CA PHE A 62 -11.65 5.71 7.17
C PHE A 62 -12.48 6.43 6.10
N VAL A 63 -13.49 7.21 6.50
CA VAL A 63 -14.30 8.00 5.57
C VAL A 63 -13.47 9.04 4.82
N GLU A 64 -12.59 9.77 5.51
CA GLU A 64 -11.73 10.76 4.87
C GLU A 64 -10.73 10.11 3.90
N ASN A 65 -10.12 8.99 4.28
CA ASN A 65 -9.22 8.26 3.38
C ASN A 65 -9.98 7.63 2.19
N LEU A 66 -11.25 7.26 2.35
CA LEU A 66 -12.09 6.78 1.24
C LEU A 66 -12.34 7.89 0.20
N LYS A 67 -12.53 9.14 0.65
CA LYS A 67 -12.62 10.30 -0.26
C LYS A 67 -11.32 10.49 -1.03
N GLU A 68 -10.18 10.35 -0.36
CA GLU A 68 -8.87 10.51 -1.00
C GLU A 68 -8.59 9.40 -2.02
N ILE A 69 -8.92 8.14 -1.70
CA ILE A 69 -8.85 7.03 -2.66
C ILE A 69 -9.67 7.35 -3.90
N ASN A 70 -10.92 7.79 -3.72
CA ASN A 70 -11.79 8.18 -4.83
C ASN A 70 -11.19 9.31 -5.66
N ARG A 71 -10.62 10.34 -4.99
CA ARG A 71 -9.98 11.48 -5.67
C ARG A 71 -8.83 11.00 -6.55
N ILE A 72 -7.89 10.22 -6.00
CA ILE A 72 -6.74 9.68 -6.73
C ILE A 72 -7.17 8.78 -7.88
N ASN A 73 -8.17 7.92 -7.66
CA ASN A 73 -8.63 6.99 -8.67
C ASN A 73 -9.48 7.64 -9.77
N SER A 74 -10.13 8.76 -9.48
CA SER A 74 -10.87 9.56 -10.47
C SER A 74 -9.95 10.40 -11.36
N ASP A 75 -8.73 10.64 -10.90
CA ASP A 75 -7.77 11.48 -11.58
C ASP A 75 -6.90 10.63 -12.54
N LYS A 76 -6.93 11.04 -13.81
CA LYS A 76 -6.25 10.37 -14.91
C LYS A 76 -4.74 10.60 -14.92
N GLU A 77 -4.25 11.62 -14.20
CA GLU A 77 -2.82 11.93 -14.13
C GLU A 77 -2.07 10.94 -13.23
N TYR A 78 -2.75 10.30 -12.28
CA TYR A 78 -2.13 9.25 -11.48
C TYR A 78 -2.12 7.94 -12.28
N SER A 79 -0.93 7.36 -12.49
CA SER A 79 -0.80 6.02 -13.07
C SER A 79 -1.12 4.91 -12.06
N SER A 80 -1.02 5.20 -10.75
CA SER A 80 -1.29 4.24 -9.69
C SER A 80 -2.78 4.14 -9.34
N THR A 81 -3.18 2.97 -8.87
CA THR A 81 -4.50 2.68 -8.31
C THR A 81 -4.41 2.57 -6.79
N SER A 82 -5.31 3.24 -6.08
CA SER A 82 -5.44 3.15 -4.61
C SER A 82 -6.64 2.28 -4.22
N ASP A 83 -6.52 1.50 -3.15
CA ASP A 83 -7.61 0.63 -2.64
C ASP A 83 -7.63 0.67 -1.10
N ILE A 84 -8.73 0.22 -0.51
CA ILE A 84 -8.87 -0.04 0.92
C ILE A 84 -7.86 -1.12 1.32
N ASN A 85 -7.01 -0.77 2.28
CA ASN A 85 -5.96 -1.63 2.80
C ASN A 85 -5.89 -1.48 4.33
N ILE A 86 -5.02 -2.24 4.98
CA ILE A 86 -4.90 -2.28 6.45
C ILE A 86 -4.65 -0.91 7.12
N PHE A 87 -4.22 0.11 6.38
CA PHE A 87 -3.93 1.45 6.89
C PHE A 87 -5.02 2.48 6.55
N THR A 88 -6.13 2.06 5.93
CA THR A 88 -7.18 2.99 5.50
C THR A 88 -7.88 3.71 6.67
N ASP A 89 -7.81 3.22 7.90
CA ASP A 89 -8.36 3.89 9.09
C ASP A 89 -7.35 4.77 9.85
N PHE A 90 -6.14 4.96 9.31
CA PHE A 90 -5.09 5.75 9.95
C PHE A 90 -5.20 7.24 9.61
N SER A 91 -4.91 8.09 10.60
CA SER A 91 -4.68 9.52 10.38
C SER A 91 -3.40 9.76 9.58
N LEU A 92 -3.21 10.99 9.07
CA LEU A 92 -1.99 11.39 8.39
C LEU A 92 -0.74 11.19 9.25
N GLU A 93 -0.81 11.56 10.54
CA GLU A 93 0.30 11.42 11.49
C GLU A 93 0.65 9.94 11.76
N GLU A 94 -0.36 9.09 11.90
CA GLU A 94 -0.19 7.64 12.09
C GLU A 94 0.42 6.97 10.85
N ARG A 95 0.02 7.42 9.64
CA ARG A 95 0.62 6.96 8.37
C ARG A 95 2.08 7.38 8.24
N GLN A 96 2.42 8.61 8.59
CA GLN A 96 3.81 9.09 8.54
C GLN A 96 4.70 8.35 9.54
N SER A 97 4.18 8.08 10.73
CA SER A 97 4.90 7.34 11.78
C SER A 97 5.14 5.88 11.38
N THR A 98 4.15 5.22 10.77
CA THR A 98 4.31 3.82 10.31
C THR A 98 5.18 3.70 9.05
N GLN A 99 5.08 4.64 8.11
CA GLN A 99 5.98 4.69 6.95
C GLN A 99 7.45 4.87 7.39
N SER A 100 7.68 5.75 8.36
CA SER A 100 9.01 5.96 8.96
C SER A 100 9.56 4.71 9.64
N GLN A 101 8.71 3.93 10.32
CA GLN A 101 9.13 2.64 10.89
C GLN A 101 9.45 1.60 9.81
N ARG A 102 8.66 1.51 8.72
CA ARG A 102 8.94 0.58 7.61
C ARG A 102 10.30 0.86 6.94
N ILE A 103 10.68 2.13 6.84
CA ILE A 103 12.01 2.53 6.33
C ILE A 103 13.12 2.10 7.29
N GLN A 104 12.93 2.28 8.60
CA GLN A 104 13.89 1.85 9.62
C GLN A 104 14.09 0.34 9.66
N PHE A 105 13.02 -0.46 9.61
CA PHE A 105 13.13 -1.92 9.59
C PHE A 105 13.88 -2.45 8.36
N LYS A 106 13.64 -1.88 7.17
CA LYS A 106 14.38 -2.24 5.95
C LYS A 106 15.88 -1.91 6.05
N ASN A 107 16.23 -0.83 6.75
CA ASN A 107 17.62 -0.43 6.98
C ASN A 107 18.30 -1.26 8.09
N SER A 108 17.56 -1.72 9.10
CA SER A 108 18.08 -2.54 10.20
C SER A 108 18.22 -4.03 9.86
N SER A 109 17.52 -4.56 8.85
CA SER A 109 17.65 -5.97 8.41
C SER A 109 19.02 -6.34 7.81
N LYS A 110 19.96 -5.40 7.67
CA LYS A 110 21.37 -5.69 7.32
C LYS A 110 22.27 -6.00 8.52
N ILE A 111 21.74 -6.00 9.76
CA ILE A 111 22.55 -6.17 10.97
C ILE A 111 21.94 -7.24 11.89
N PHE A 112 21.98 -8.50 11.46
CA PHE A 112 21.94 -9.62 12.40
C PHE A 112 23.20 -10.47 12.18
N PRO A 113 24.10 -10.60 13.18
CA PRO A 113 25.20 -11.55 13.11
C PRO A 113 24.65 -12.99 13.09
N PRO A 114 25.40 -13.97 12.54
CA PRO A 114 24.94 -15.34 12.44
C PRO A 114 24.63 -15.90 13.82
N VAL A 115 23.42 -16.45 14.00
CA VAL A 115 23.03 -17.15 15.21
C VAL A 115 23.83 -18.44 15.29
N THR A 116 24.85 -18.46 16.16
CA THR A 116 25.56 -19.68 16.53
C THR A 116 24.56 -20.63 17.18
N LYS A 117 24.38 -21.82 16.59
CA LYS A 117 23.63 -22.90 17.24
C LYS A 117 24.41 -23.36 18.47
N LEU A 118 23.85 -23.18 19.66
CA LEU A 118 24.17 -24.04 20.80
C LEU A 118 23.28 -25.28 20.69
N ASN A 119 23.94 -26.43 20.53
CA ASN A 119 23.75 -27.70 21.25
C ASN A 119 24.45 -28.81 20.47
#